data_AF-A0A7S2PXN3-F1
#
_entry.id   AF-A0A7S2PXN3-F1
#
_cell.length_a   1.000
_cell.length_b   1.000
_cell.length_c   1.000
_cell.angle_alpha   90.00
_cell.angle_beta   90.00
_cell.angle_gamma   90.00
#
_symmetry.space_group_name_H-M   'P 1'
#
loop_
_entity.id
_entity.type
_entity.pdbx_description
1 polymer ?
#
loop_
_entity_poly.entity_id
_entity_poly.type
_entity_poly.pdbx_seq_one_letter_code
_entity_poly.pdbx_strand_id
1 'polypeptide(L)'
;DLMQERWDLVEEYPNQLRSYVPVFTAYTDSAFPTDIPTDKGLRVALRYEVGRFFASLERFRQATNRKAIDEAYIAYSDMSLHFDRYLRVGGLYTFYDDNVTLEPYYAGNENSLVYADPKKDPALVRDLIVLIQGPEKGKTGIVIGLYMDGSDACAVKLDRTKGIREIRVVPRSWAAKRLGEQDPDDVFLLPRSG
;
A
#
# COMPACT_ATOMS: atom_id res chain seq x y z
N ASP A 1 -3.57 -10.85 9.90
CA ASP A 1 -3.29 -10.67 11.34
C ASP A 1 -3.64 -9.30 11.88
N LEU A 2 -3.02 -8.19 11.43
CA LEU A 2 -3.35 -6.84 11.95
C LEU A 2 -4.85 -6.48 11.78
N MET A 3 -5.40 -6.73 10.59
CA MET A 3 -6.82 -6.49 10.30
C MET A 3 -7.77 -7.37 11.12
N GLN A 4 -7.26 -8.42 11.77
CA GLN A 4 -8.01 -9.33 12.65
C GLN A 4 -7.62 -9.14 14.12
N GLU A 5 -6.78 -8.15 14.44
CA GLU A 5 -6.29 -7.89 15.80
C GLU A 5 -5.67 -9.12 16.48
N ARG A 6 -4.99 -9.95 15.68
CA ARG A 6 -4.20 -11.09 16.15
C ARG A 6 -2.90 -10.61 16.80
N TRP A 7 -3.01 -9.90 17.91
CA TRP A 7 -1.89 -9.29 18.64
C TRP A 7 -0.82 -10.32 19.03
N ASP A 8 -1.26 -11.54 19.34
CA ASP A 8 -0.41 -12.71 19.60
C ASP A 8 0.60 -12.98 18.48
N LEU A 9 0.22 -12.73 17.22
CA LEU A 9 1.10 -12.89 16.06
C LEU A 9 1.78 -11.57 15.68
N VAL A 10 1.02 -10.48 15.69
CA VAL A 10 1.47 -9.19 15.15
C VAL A 10 2.61 -8.57 15.96
N GLU A 11 2.66 -8.82 17.27
CA GLU A 11 3.75 -8.34 18.14
C GLU A 11 5.11 -8.95 17.81
N GLU A 12 5.16 -10.13 17.17
CA GLU A 12 6.41 -10.81 16.81
C GLU A 12 7.00 -10.32 15.48
N TYR A 13 6.15 -9.93 14.53
CA TYR A 13 6.57 -9.54 13.18
C TYR A 13 7.62 -8.43 13.12
N PRO A 14 7.60 -7.38 13.97
CA PRO A 14 8.63 -6.35 13.92
C PRO A 14 10.05 -6.88 14.10
N ASN A 15 10.25 -7.85 14.99
CA ASN A 15 11.57 -8.43 15.23
C ASN A 15 12.02 -9.28 14.03
N GLN A 16 11.10 -10.04 13.44
CA GLN A 16 11.36 -10.83 12.24
C GLN A 16 11.72 -9.91 11.06
N LEU A 17 10.92 -8.86 10.82
CA LEU A 17 11.14 -7.93 9.71
C LEU A 17 12.45 -7.15 9.87
N ARG A 18 12.84 -6.81 11.10
CA ARG A 18 14.12 -6.16 11.40
C ARG A 18 15.33 -7.02 10.99
N SER A 19 15.20 -8.35 10.97
CA SER A 19 16.28 -9.24 10.53
C SER A 19 16.61 -9.10 9.04
N TYR A 20 15.71 -8.52 8.23
CA TYR A 20 15.95 -8.31 6.79
C TYR A 20 16.73 -7.05 6.46
N VAL A 21 17.08 -6.18 7.42
CA VAL A 21 17.90 -4.97 7.15
C VAL A 21 19.14 -5.26 6.28
N PRO A 22 19.94 -6.32 6.54
CA PRO A 22 21.10 -6.61 5.70
C PRO A 22 20.74 -6.93 4.25
N VAL A 23 19.58 -7.54 4.00
CA VAL A 23 19.11 -7.88 2.64
C VAL A 23 18.78 -6.59 1.86
N PHE A 24 18.06 -5.66 2.48
CA PHE A 24 17.76 -4.36 1.88
C PHE A 24 19.04 -3.56 1.59
N THR A 25 20.00 -3.56 2.53
CA THR A 25 21.29 -2.89 2.34
C THR A 25 22.07 -3.51 1.18
N ALA A 26 22.22 -4.83 1.17
CA ALA A 26 22.96 -5.54 0.13
C ALA A 26 22.36 -5.34 -1.26
N TYR A 27 21.03 -5.38 -1.40
CA TYR A 27 20.37 -5.08 -2.67
C TYR A 27 20.59 -3.62 -3.08
N THR A 28 20.40 -2.68 -2.16
CA THR A 28 20.54 -1.24 -2.43
C THR A 28 21.94 -0.87 -2.92
N ASP A 29 22.98 -1.50 -2.35
CA ASP A 29 24.36 -1.24 -2.72
C ASP A 29 24.76 -1.92 -4.05
N SER A 30 24.08 -3.00 -4.45
CA SER A 30 24.40 -3.78 -5.66
C SER A 30 23.51 -3.49 -6.87
N ALA A 31 22.26 -3.04 -6.68
CA ALA A 31 21.28 -2.86 -7.74
C ALA A 31 21.70 -1.82 -8.79
N PHE A 32 22.44 -0.79 -8.36
CA PHE A 32 22.95 0.27 -9.21
C PHE A 32 24.43 0.45 -8.90
N PRO A 33 25.35 -0.29 -9.56
CA PRO A 33 26.75 -0.36 -9.14
C PRO A 33 27.61 0.79 -9.67
N THR A 34 27.12 1.58 -10.64
CA THR A 34 27.96 2.59 -11.29
C THR A 34 27.94 3.94 -10.57
N ASP A 35 28.93 4.78 -10.87
CA ASP A 35 29.06 6.13 -10.29
C ASP A 35 28.44 7.23 -11.15
N ILE A 36 27.68 6.86 -12.18
CA ILE A 36 26.95 7.84 -12.99
C ILE A 36 25.89 8.54 -12.11
N PRO A 37 25.56 9.82 -12.41
CA PRO A 37 24.63 10.59 -11.59
C PRO A 37 23.27 9.91 -11.37
N THR A 38 22.74 9.22 -12.38
CA THR A 38 21.46 8.50 -12.30
C THR A 38 21.49 7.38 -11.25
N ASP A 39 22.48 6.49 -11.33
CA ASP A 39 22.64 5.38 -10.38
C ASP A 39 22.84 5.88 -8.95
N LYS A 40 23.63 6.95 -8.77
CA LYS A 40 23.79 7.60 -7.46
C LYS A 40 22.45 8.11 -6.92
N GLY A 41 21.65 8.76 -7.76
CA GLY A 41 20.31 9.22 -7.41
C GLY A 41 19.38 8.06 -7.00
N LEU A 42 19.40 6.95 -7.75
CA LEU A 42 18.59 5.77 -7.46
C LEU A 42 19.00 5.09 -6.15
N ARG A 43 20.30 4.98 -5.85
CA ARG A 43 20.77 4.47 -4.54
C ARG A 43 20.28 5.34 -3.38
N VAL A 44 20.32 6.67 -3.54
CA VAL A 44 19.81 7.60 -2.53
C VAL A 44 18.31 7.41 -2.32
N ALA A 45 17.53 7.29 -3.40
CA ALA A 45 16.10 7.03 -3.33
C ALA A 45 15.78 5.68 -2.65
N LEU A 46 16.49 4.61 -2.99
CA LEU A 46 16.35 3.32 -2.31
C LEU A 46 16.65 3.41 -0.81
N ARG A 47 17.76 4.04 -0.42
CA ARG A 47 18.11 4.23 1.00
C ARG A 47 17.07 5.06 1.74
N TYR A 48 16.49 6.07 1.08
CA TYR A 48 15.40 6.85 1.63
C TYR A 48 14.18 5.96 1.92
N GLU A 49 13.73 5.15 0.96
CA GLU A 49 12.57 4.26 1.15
C GLU A 49 12.85 3.18 2.22
N VAL A 50 14.06 2.61 2.27
CA VAL A 50 14.47 1.67 3.34
C VAL A 50 14.43 2.33 4.71
N GLY A 51 14.99 3.52 4.83
CA GLY A 51 15.00 4.27 6.10
C GLY A 51 13.58 4.58 6.58
N ARG A 52 12.70 4.97 5.66
CA ARG A 52 11.28 5.22 5.97
C ARG A 52 10.53 3.96 6.36
N PHE A 53 10.74 2.84 5.65
CA PHE A 53 10.17 1.55 5.99
C PHE A 53 10.52 1.13 7.43
N PHE A 54 11.82 1.14 7.78
CA PHE A 54 12.26 0.70 9.11
C PHE A 54 11.92 1.69 10.22
N ALA A 55 11.84 3.00 9.93
CA ALA A 55 11.30 3.98 10.86
C ALA A 55 9.82 3.68 11.19
N SER A 56 9.02 3.35 10.16
CA SER A 56 7.63 2.95 10.34
C SER A 56 7.48 1.59 11.01
N LEU A 57 8.42 0.65 10.79
CA LEU A 57 8.47 -0.62 11.51
C LEU A 57 8.64 -0.42 13.02
N GLU A 58 9.50 0.51 13.43
CA GLU A 58 9.67 0.84 14.84
C GLU A 58 8.41 1.48 15.44
N ARG A 59 7.75 2.38 14.71
CA ARG A 59 6.43 2.92 15.12
C ARG A 59 5.39 1.82 15.23
N PHE A 60 5.38 0.89 14.28
CA PHE A 60 4.48 -0.25 14.27
C PHE A 60 4.70 -1.13 15.52
N ARG A 61 5.95 -1.47 15.83
CA ARG A 61 6.32 -2.19 17.04
C ARG A 61 5.81 -1.51 18.31
N GLN A 62 5.99 -0.18 18.40
CA GLN A 62 5.51 0.59 19.56
C GLN A 62 3.98 0.54 19.66
N ALA A 63 3.28 0.75 18.55
CA ALA A 63 1.82 0.72 18.48
C ALA A 63 1.24 -0.66 18.82
N THR A 64 1.84 -1.74 18.32
CA THR A 64 1.39 -3.12 18.60
C THR A 64 1.62 -3.50 20.05
N ASN A 65 2.76 -3.12 20.66
CA ASN A 65 3.04 -3.39 22.07
C ASN A 65 2.03 -2.72 23.03
N ARG A 66 1.54 -1.53 22.67
CA ARG A 66 0.48 -0.83 23.43
C ARG A 66 -0.93 -1.13 22.93
N LYS A 67 -1.06 -1.98 21.91
CA LYS A 67 -2.32 -2.35 21.25
C LYS A 67 -3.12 -1.13 20.77
N ALA A 68 -2.44 -0.09 20.31
CA ALA A 68 -3.05 1.10 19.71
C ALA A 68 -3.34 0.84 18.24
N ILE A 69 -4.55 0.37 17.94
CA ILE A 69 -4.92 -0.13 16.60
C ILE A 69 -4.84 0.94 15.51
N ASP A 70 -5.29 2.17 15.77
CA ASP A 70 -5.29 3.25 14.78
C ASP A 70 -3.86 3.63 14.37
N GLU A 71 -2.96 3.72 15.35
CA GLU A 71 -1.54 3.99 15.10
C GLU A 71 -0.86 2.82 14.40
N ALA A 72 -1.24 1.58 14.75
CA ALA A 72 -0.73 0.39 14.09
C ALA A 72 -1.14 0.36 12.61
N TYR A 73 -2.35 0.80 12.25
CA TYR A 73 -2.76 0.93 10.84
C TYR A 73 -1.95 1.97 10.08
N ILE A 74 -1.73 3.14 10.68
CA ILE A 74 -0.92 4.18 10.03
C ILE A 74 0.51 3.68 9.81
N ALA A 75 1.12 3.10 10.85
CA ALA A 75 2.47 2.57 10.74
C ALA A 75 2.57 1.41 9.72
N TYR A 76 1.60 0.50 9.70
CA TYR A 76 1.50 -0.56 8.69
C TYR A 76 1.34 -0.01 7.27
N SER A 77 0.55 1.05 7.11
CA SER A 77 0.34 1.72 5.83
C SER A 77 1.61 2.36 5.31
N ASP A 78 2.33 3.07 6.17
CA ASP A 78 3.61 3.67 5.82
C ASP A 78 4.66 2.61 5.47
N MET A 79 4.74 1.52 6.25
CA MET A 79 5.59 0.38 5.91
C MET A 79 5.25 -0.16 4.52
N SER A 80 3.97 -0.45 4.27
CA SER A 80 3.52 -1.02 3.01
C SER A 80 3.84 -0.09 1.83
N LEU A 81 3.61 1.22 1.99
CA LEU A 81 3.88 2.24 0.99
C LEU A 81 5.37 2.34 0.66
N HIS A 82 6.22 2.43 1.68
CA HIS A 82 7.66 2.59 1.49
C HIS A 82 8.29 1.31 0.94
N PHE A 83 7.76 0.13 1.29
CA PHE A 83 8.16 -1.12 0.65
C PHE A 83 7.76 -1.16 -0.83
N ASP A 84 6.52 -0.83 -1.17
CA ASP A 84 6.06 -0.76 -2.57
C ASP A 84 6.90 0.22 -3.41
N ARG A 85 7.23 1.40 -2.87
CA ARG A 85 8.11 2.37 -3.53
C ARG A 85 9.54 1.85 -3.68
N TYR A 86 10.07 1.17 -2.67
CA TYR A 86 11.38 0.52 -2.76
C TYR A 86 11.43 -0.49 -3.91
N LEU A 87 10.40 -1.34 -4.04
CA LEU A 87 10.30 -2.31 -5.13
C LEU A 87 10.26 -1.63 -6.51
N ARG A 88 9.52 -0.51 -6.64
CA ARG A 88 9.47 0.29 -7.88
C ARG A 88 10.83 0.87 -8.23
N VAL A 89 11.43 1.62 -7.31
CA VAL A 89 12.73 2.29 -7.53
C VAL A 89 13.82 1.26 -7.79
N GLY A 90 13.73 0.09 -7.17
CA GLY A 90 14.68 -1.01 -7.33
C GLY A 90 14.53 -1.78 -8.63
N GLY A 91 13.55 -1.45 -9.49
CA GLY A 91 13.30 -2.19 -10.73
C GLY A 91 12.79 -3.61 -10.50
N LEU A 92 12.20 -3.88 -9.33
CA LEU A 92 11.71 -5.22 -8.96
C LEU A 92 10.29 -5.50 -9.49
N TYR A 93 9.67 -4.51 -10.15
CA TYR A 93 8.42 -4.67 -10.90
C TYR A 93 8.70 -4.75 -12.40
N THR A 94 8.20 -5.82 -13.04
CA THR A 94 8.46 -6.13 -14.45
C THR A 94 7.64 -5.33 -15.46
N PHE A 95 6.57 -4.63 -15.05
CA PHE A 95 5.57 -4.02 -15.97
C PHE A 95 5.31 -2.53 -15.69
N TYR A 96 6.34 -1.80 -15.25
CA TYR A 96 6.18 -0.46 -14.65
C TYR A 96 5.67 0.65 -15.58
N ASP A 97 5.79 0.51 -16.91
CA ASP A 97 5.58 1.62 -17.86
C ASP A 97 4.13 1.77 -18.39
N ASP A 98 3.18 0.94 -17.95
CA ASP A 98 1.81 0.93 -18.49
C ASP A 98 0.82 1.84 -17.72
N ASN A 99 1.28 2.92 -17.07
CA ASN A 99 0.38 3.84 -16.35
C ASN A 99 -0.45 4.72 -17.31
N VAL A 100 -1.45 4.10 -17.93
CA VAL A 100 -2.49 4.78 -18.71
C VAL A 100 -3.65 5.11 -17.77
N THR A 101 -4.04 6.38 -17.72
CA THR A 101 -5.21 6.80 -16.94
C THR A 101 -6.45 6.04 -17.37
N LEU A 102 -7.20 5.51 -16.40
CA LEU A 102 -8.45 4.81 -16.64
C LEU A 102 -9.65 5.75 -16.71
N GLU A 103 -9.50 7.03 -16.35
CA GLU A 103 -10.62 7.99 -16.35
C GLU A 103 -11.34 8.10 -17.69
N PRO A 104 -10.65 8.16 -18.86
CA PRO A 104 -11.32 8.23 -20.15
C PRO A 104 -12.19 6.99 -20.45
N TYR A 105 -11.81 5.81 -19.95
CA TYR A 105 -12.60 4.58 -20.14
C TYR A 105 -13.92 4.62 -19.38
N TYR A 106 -13.97 5.34 -18.26
CA TYR A 106 -15.18 5.51 -17.45
C TYR A 106 -15.93 6.81 -17.75
N ALA A 107 -15.44 7.63 -18.69
CA ALA A 107 -16.14 8.83 -19.12
C ALA A 107 -17.43 8.45 -19.85
N GLY A 108 -18.58 8.87 -19.32
CA GLY A 108 -19.90 8.55 -19.89
C GLY A 108 -20.49 7.19 -19.48
N ASN A 109 -19.78 6.40 -18.68
CA ASN A 109 -20.28 5.14 -18.11
C ASN A 109 -20.12 5.10 -16.58
N GLU A 110 -20.50 6.19 -15.92
CA GLU A 110 -20.30 6.38 -14.47
C GLU A 110 -21.08 5.38 -13.62
N ASN A 111 -22.18 4.84 -14.15
CA ASN A 111 -23.03 3.86 -13.49
C ASN A 111 -22.47 2.43 -13.52
N SER A 112 -21.34 2.17 -14.18
CA SER A 112 -20.73 0.84 -14.20
C SER A 112 -20.09 0.45 -12.87
N LEU A 113 -19.79 1.42 -12.01
CA LEU A 113 -19.20 1.20 -10.69
C LEU A 113 -20.30 1.27 -9.62
N VAL A 114 -20.37 0.24 -8.77
CA VAL A 114 -21.39 0.13 -7.71
C VAL A 114 -20.71 0.37 -6.35
N TYR A 115 -21.02 1.50 -5.73
CA TYR A 115 -20.35 1.96 -4.50
C TYR A 115 -21.26 2.83 -3.63
N ALA A 116 -20.92 2.94 -2.35
CA ALA A 116 -21.60 3.83 -1.41
C ALA A 116 -21.10 5.28 -1.57
N ASP A 117 -22.00 6.26 -1.44
CA ASP A 117 -21.65 7.68 -1.51
C ASP A 117 -20.57 8.01 -0.44
N PRO A 118 -19.34 8.39 -0.84
CA PRO A 118 -18.23 8.59 0.09
C PRO A 118 -18.47 9.74 1.08
N LYS A 119 -19.40 10.67 0.78
CA LYS A 119 -19.74 11.75 1.71
C LYS A 119 -20.68 11.28 2.82
N LYS A 120 -21.55 10.30 2.52
CA LYS A 120 -22.54 9.78 3.47
C LYS A 120 -22.02 8.58 4.23
N ASP A 121 -21.26 7.72 3.56
CA ASP A 121 -20.66 6.51 4.12
C ASP A 121 -19.19 6.41 3.70
N PRO A 122 -18.30 7.18 4.34
CA PRO A 122 -16.90 7.22 3.97
C PRO A 122 -16.20 5.91 4.32
N ALA A 123 -15.29 5.45 3.45
CA ALA A 123 -14.49 4.26 3.69
C ALA A 123 -13.65 4.38 4.98
N LEU A 124 -13.58 3.27 5.71
CA LEU A 124 -12.79 3.06 6.91
C LEU A 124 -11.73 1.99 6.67
N VAL A 125 -10.75 1.87 7.57
CA VAL A 125 -9.77 0.78 7.49
C VAL A 125 -10.49 -0.55 7.51
N ARG A 126 -10.02 -1.51 6.69
CA ARG A 126 -10.62 -2.82 6.40
C ARG A 126 -11.75 -2.81 5.37
N ASP A 127 -12.31 -1.64 5.02
CA ASP A 127 -13.33 -1.59 3.99
C ASP A 127 -12.73 -1.87 2.62
N LEU A 128 -13.44 -2.69 1.86
CA LEU A 128 -13.21 -2.87 0.44
C LEU A 128 -13.68 -1.63 -0.31
N ILE A 129 -12.85 -1.17 -1.23
CA ILE A 129 -13.09 0.07 -1.95
C ILE A 129 -12.98 -0.12 -3.46
N VAL A 130 -13.58 0.84 -4.15
CA VAL A 130 -13.32 1.15 -5.55
C VAL A 130 -12.87 2.60 -5.63
N LEU A 131 -11.84 2.87 -6.43
CA LEU A 131 -11.42 4.24 -6.71
C LEU A 131 -12.39 4.86 -7.71
N ILE A 132 -13.04 5.96 -7.32
CA ILE A 132 -14.06 6.63 -8.16
C ILE A 132 -13.52 7.84 -8.92
N GLN A 133 -12.29 8.26 -8.62
CA GLN A 133 -11.60 9.40 -9.23
C GLN A 133 -10.09 9.13 -9.36
N GLY A 134 -9.43 9.91 -10.21
CA GLY A 134 -8.00 9.87 -10.42
C GLY A 134 -7.58 8.82 -11.46
N PRO A 135 -6.28 8.73 -11.78
CA PRO A 135 -5.76 7.90 -12.87
C PRO A 135 -6.09 6.41 -12.73
N GLU A 136 -6.35 5.97 -11.50
CA GLU A 136 -6.63 4.59 -11.13
C GLU A 136 -8.14 4.30 -10.97
N LYS A 137 -9.02 5.19 -11.48
CA LYS A 137 -10.48 5.03 -11.40
C LYS A 137 -10.91 3.64 -11.86
N GLY A 138 -11.81 3.03 -11.10
CA GLY A 138 -12.33 1.68 -11.30
C GLY A 138 -11.49 0.56 -10.67
N LYS A 139 -10.25 0.82 -10.25
CA LYS A 139 -9.47 -0.19 -9.50
C LYS A 139 -10.06 -0.42 -8.12
N THR A 140 -10.03 -1.69 -7.69
CA THR A 140 -10.51 -2.15 -6.39
C THR A 140 -9.36 -2.42 -5.43
N GLY A 141 -9.67 -2.51 -4.14
CA GLY A 141 -8.70 -2.84 -3.10
C GLY A 141 -9.29 -2.71 -1.71
N ILE A 142 -8.41 -2.49 -0.73
CA ILE A 142 -8.77 -2.29 0.68
C ILE A 142 -8.13 -1.02 1.23
N VAL A 143 -8.82 -0.33 2.13
CA VAL A 143 -8.19 0.72 2.95
C VAL A 143 -7.35 0.06 4.04
N ILE A 144 -6.07 0.41 4.09
CA ILE A 144 -5.12 -0.10 5.09
C ILE A 144 -4.76 0.92 6.18
N GLY A 145 -5.07 2.20 5.96
CA GLY A 145 -4.89 3.26 6.93
C GLY A 145 -5.52 4.60 6.52
N LEU A 146 -5.84 5.40 7.53
CA LEU A 146 -6.37 6.76 7.38
C LEU A 146 -5.38 7.75 8.01
N TYR A 147 -4.95 8.76 7.25
CA TYR A 147 -4.00 9.75 7.75
C TYR A 147 -4.74 10.86 8.51
N MET A 148 -4.43 11.00 9.80
CA MET A 148 -5.06 11.95 10.72
C MET A 148 -4.29 13.28 10.83
N ASP A 149 -3.38 13.56 9.90
CA ASP A 149 -2.51 14.73 9.87
C ASP A 149 -3.15 15.97 9.20
N GLY A 150 -4.44 15.91 8.91
CA GLY A 150 -5.18 16.97 8.22
C GLY A 150 -5.11 16.90 6.69
N SER A 151 -4.41 15.92 6.11
CA SER A 151 -4.36 15.70 4.65
C SER A 151 -5.67 15.18 4.05
N ASP A 152 -6.57 14.63 4.88
CA ASP A 152 -7.77 13.88 4.47
C ASP A 152 -7.46 12.80 3.41
N ALA A 153 -6.31 12.15 3.57
CA ALA A 153 -5.84 11.08 2.70
C ALA A 153 -5.97 9.71 3.37
N CYS A 154 -6.12 8.67 2.54
CA CYS A 154 -6.05 7.29 2.97
C CYS A 154 -5.01 6.52 2.17
N ALA A 155 -4.43 5.50 2.82
CA ALA A 155 -3.62 4.50 2.16
C ALA A 155 -4.51 3.34 1.71
N VAL A 156 -4.47 3.04 0.43
CA VAL A 156 -5.18 1.91 -0.18
C VAL A 156 -4.19 0.90 -0.70
N LYS A 157 -4.49 -0.38 -0.45
CA LYS A 157 -3.80 -1.53 -1.04
C LYS A 157 -4.68 -2.06 -2.15
N LEU A 158 -4.27 -1.81 -3.40
CA LEU A 158 -5.04 -2.21 -4.58
C LEU A 158 -4.96 -3.72 -4.78
N ASP A 159 -5.95 -4.27 -5.48
CA ASP A 159 -5.90 -5.66 -5.94
C ASP A 159 -4.77 -5.89 -6.94
N ARG A 160 -4.28 -7.13 -7.04
CA ARG A 160 -3.16 -7.41 -7.94
C ARG A 160 -3.55 -7.13 -9.38
N THR A 161 -2.71 -6.36 -10.06
CA THR A 161 -2.77 -6.18 -11.51
C THR A 161 -1.45 -6.67 -12.10
N LYS A 162 -1.50 -7.62 -13.03
CA LYS A 162 -0.30 -8.26 -13.62
C LYS A 162 0.69 -8.80 -12.58
N GLY A 163 0.17 -9.36 -11.47
CA GLY A 163 0.98 -9.93 -10.38
C GLY A 163 1.54 -8.90 -9.38
N ILE A 164 1.38 -7.60 -9.62
CA ILE A 164 1.88 -6.54 -8.76
C ILE A 164 0.76 -6.05 -7.85
N ARG A 165 1.06 -5.87 -6.56
CA ARG A 165 0.13 -5.29 -5.59
C ARG A 165 0.63 -3.92 -5.13
N GLU A 166 -0.06 -2.89 -5.58
CA GLU A 166 0.37 -1.50 -5.37
C GLU A 166 -0.23 -0.89 -4.11
N ILE A 167 0.53 0.01 -3.48
CA ILE A 167 0.04 0.88 -2.42
C ILE A 167 -0.09 2.30 -2.98
N ARG A 168 -1.24 2.92 -2.74
CA ARG A 168 -1.50 4.30 -3.14
C ARG A 168 -1.94 5.10 -1.93
N VAL A 169 -1.53 6.37 -1.90
CA VAL A 169 -2.12 7.36 -1.01
C VAL A 169 -3.00 8.24 -1.87
N VAL A 170 -4.29 8.27 -1.55
CA VAL A 170 -5.30 9.02 -2.31
C VAL A 170 -6.13 9.88 -1.36
N PRO A 171 -6.73 10.99 -1.84
CA PRO A 171 -7.77 11.68 -1.09
C PRO A 171 -8.87 10.70 -0.68
N ARG A 172 -9.36 10.82 0.55
CA ARG A 172 -10.35 9.90 1.10
C ARG A 172 -11.66 9.91 0.31
N SER A 173 -11.99 11.04 -0.29
CA SER A 173 -13.14 11.20 -1.20
C SER A 173 -13.03 10.37 -2.49
N TRP A 174 -11.85 9.88 -2.85
CA TRP A 174 -11.64 9.04 -4.03
C TRP A 174 -11.90 7.55 -3.76
N ALA A 175 -11.78 7.11 -2.50
CA ALA A 175 -11.96 5.72 -2.11
C ALA A 175 -13.39 5.49 -1.58
N ALA A 176 -14.27 5.01 -2.46
CA ALA A 176 -15.66 4.71 -2.11
C ALA A 176 -15.80 3.26 -1.64
N LYS A 177 -16.61 3.00 -0.60
CA LYS A 177 -16.90 1.62 -0.18
C LYS A 177 -17.58 0.88 -1.32
N ARG A 178 -17.05 -0.29 -1.67
CA ARG A 178 -17.61 -1.12 -2.72
C ARG A 178 -18.93 -1.74 -2.24
N LEU A 179 -19.96 -1.76 -3.10
CA LEU A 179 -21.23 -2.40 -2.83
C LEU A 179 -21.44 -3.58 -3.79
N GLY A 180 -21.86 -4.74 -3.27
CA GLY A 180 -22.13 -5.96 -4.04
C GLY A 180 -20.98 -6.98 -4.04
N GLU A 181 -21.29 -8.20 -4.49
CA GLU A 181 -20.31 -9.27 -4.70
C GLU A 181 -19.66 -9.11 -6.09
N GLN A 182 -18.35 -8.94 -6.11
CA GLN A 182 -17.50 -9.26 -7.27
C GLN A 182 -16.50 -10.33 -6.81
N ASP A 183 -15.89 -11.06 -7.75
CA ASP A 183 -14.96 -12.19 -7.51
C ASP A 183 -14.11 -12.00 -6.24
N PRO A 184 -13.84 -13.08 -5.47
CA PRO A 184 -13.26 -12.99 -4.13
C PRO A 184 -12.00 -12.11 -4.14
N ASP A 185 -12.01 -11.08 -3.28
CA ASP A 185 -10.96 -10.06 -3.31
C ASP A 185 -9.60 -10.68 -3.06
N ASP A 186 -8.69 -10.47 -4.02
CA ASP A 186 -7.33 -10.97 -3.95
C ASP A 186 -6.59 -10.45 -2.70
N VAL A 187 -7.01 -9.32 -2.13
CA VAL A 187 -6.55 -8.84 -0.82
C VAL A 187 -6.66 -9.91 0.28
N PHE A 188 -7.74 -10.70 0.29
CA PHE A 188 -8.02 -11.73 1.28
C PHE A 188 -7.61 -13.14 0.84
N LEU A 189 -7.26 -13.31 -0.43
CA LEU A 189 -6.73 -14.58 -0.94
C LEU A 189 -5.28 -14.75 -0.45
N LEU A 190 -5.13 -15.48 0.66
CA LEU A 190 -3.87 -16.15 0.98
C LEU A 190 -3.60 -17.13 -0.17
N PRO A 191 -2.39 -17.14 -0.78
CA PRO A 191 -2.05 -18.17 -1.75
C PRO A 191 -2.22 -19.53 -1.07
N ARG A 192 -3.22 -20.28 -1.52
CA ARG A 192 -3.41 -21.68 -1.14
C ARG A 192 -2.42 -22.50 -1.95
N SER A 193 -1.20 -22.61 -1.43
CA SER A 193 -0.17 -23.58 -1.81
C SER A 193 0.41 -23.45 -3.22
N GLY A 194 1.75 -23.52 -3.25
CA GLY A 194 2.60 -23.71 -4.42
C GLY A 194 4.03 -23.76 -3.93
#